data_AF-A0A2A4Z1J4-F1
#
_entry.id   AF-A0A2A4Z1J4-F1
#
_cell.length_a   1.000
_cell.length_b   1.000
_cell.length_c   1.000
_cell.angle_alpha   90.00
_cell.angle_beta   90.00
_cell.angle_gamma   90.00
#
_symmetry.space_group_name_H-M   'P 1'
#
loop_
_entity.id
_entity.type
_entity.pdbx_description
1 polymer ?
#
loop_
_entity_poly.entity_id
_entity_poly.type
_entity_poly.pdbx_seq_one_letter_code
_entity_poly.pdbx_strand_id
1 'polypeptide(L)'
;MKNVLLIIFLFTVSLSITAQSASIDKRLLAKYSSEELKTIQKENPDELKYLTYCITNAFYLSNVTQEKINDNPTLFKEIKIDKASVSNFYELKVEIMENIKQYFIIQGTKTLIIVKSKKQILTELNL
;
A
#
# COMPACT_ATOMS: atom_id res chain seq x y z
N MET A 1 -16.33 -10.35 66.67
CA MET A 1 -16.31 -9.07 65.93
C MET A 1 -15.18 -9.17 64.93
N LYS A 2 -15.53 -9.35 63.64
CA LYS A 2 -14.59 -9.71 62.57
C LYS A 2 -14.38 -8.47 61.73
N ASN A 3 -13.13 -8.04 61.68
CA ASN A 3 -12.70 -6.70 61.29
C ASN A 3 -13.22 -6.29 59.90
N VAL A 4 -13.88 -5.14 59.92
CA VAL A 4 -14.22 -4.31 58.77
C VAL A 4 -12.96 -3.57 58.31
N LEU A 5 -12.91 -3.25 57.01
CA LEU A 5 -11.91 -2.45 56.27
C LEU A 5 -10.56 -3.12 55.93
N LEU A 6 -10.42 -3.55 54.67
CA LEU A 6 -9.39 -2.99 53.77
C LEU A 6 -9.72 -3.31 52.30
N ILE A 7 -10.45 -2.39 51.66
CA ILE A 7 -10.53 -2.27 50.20
C ILE A 7 -9.34 -1.38 49.79
N ILE A 8 -8.32 -1.97 49.15
CA ILE A 8 -7.32 -1.30 48.31
C ILE A 8 -7.04 -2.32 47.18
N PHE A 9 -7.78 -2.32 46.07
CA PHE A 9 -7.52 -1.47 44.90
C PHE A 9 -6.02 -1.30 44.58
N LEU A 10 -5.37 -2.36 44.13
CA LEU A 10 -4.17 -2.24 43.31
C LEU A 10 -4.43 -2.94 41.97
N PHE A 11 -5.09 -2.17 41.12
CA PHE A 11 -5.10 -2.28 39.68
C PHE A 11 -3.65 -2.19 39.18
N THR A 12 -2.98 -3.32 38.96
CA THR A 12 -1.78 -3.37 38.12
C THR A 12 -2.05 -4.33 36.97
N VAL A 13 -3.03 -3.99 36.14
CA VAL A 13 -3.01 -4.41 34.75
C VAL A 13 -1.98 -3.53 34.08
N SER A 14 -0.71 -3.92 34.20
CA SER A 14 0.35 -3.42 33.34
C SER A 14 0.00 -3.89 31.92
N LEU A 15 -0.74 -3.05 31.21
CA LEU A 15 -0.83 -3.07 29.76
C LEU A 15 0.60 -2.89 29.25
N SER A 16 1.32 -3.99 29.12
CA SER A 16 2.50 -4.06 28.27
C SER A 16 2.00 -3.79 26.85
N ILE A 17 1.96 -2.51 26.48
CA ILE A 17 1.86 -2.08 25.10
C ILE A 17 3.11 -2.65 24.45
N THR A 18 2.98 -3.86 23.89
CA THR A 18 3.97 -4.37 22.96
C THR A 18 3.83 -3.51 21.72
N ALA A 19 4.58 -2.40 21.70
CA ALA A 19 4.95 -1.77 20.46
C ALA A 19 5.81 -2.80 19.71
N GLN A 20 5.15 -3.75 19.04
CA GLN A 20 5.79 -4.55 18.02
C GLN A 20 6.19 -3.54 16.94
N SER A 21 7.42 -3.02 17.05
CA SER A 21 8.02 -2.18 16.02
C SER A 21 8.26 -3.08 14.82
N ALA A 22 7.20 -3.40 14.08
CA ALA A 22 7.32 -4.00 12.77
C ALA A 22 8.26 -3.10 11.97
N SER A 23 9.35 -3.69 11.48
CA SER A 23 10.33 -2.93 10.70
C SER A 23 9.64 -2.36 9.47
N ILE A 24 9.70 -1.03 9.31
CA ILE A 24 9.16 -0.34 8.14
C ILE A 24 9.90 -0.85 6.89
N ASP A 25 9.14 -1.22 5.86
CA ASP A 25 9.71 -1.67 4.60
C ASP A 25 10.44 -0.51 3.91
N LYS A 26 11.77 -0.64 3.75
CA LYS A 26 12.62 0.41 3.18
C LYS A 26 12.27 0.74 1.73
N ARG A 27 11.55 -0.12 1.01
CA ARG A 27 11.10 0.15 -0.37
C ARG A 27 10.09 1.31 -0.43
N LEU A 28 9.42 1.63 0.69
CA LEU A 28 8.58 2.81 0.80
C LEU A 28 9.36 4.13 0.68
N LEU A 29 10.69 4.09 0.88
CA LEU A 29 11.57 5.26 0.70
C LEU A 29 11.66 5.74 -0.75
N ALA A 30 11.11 4.97 -1.71
CA ALA A 30 10.92 5.44 -3.08
C ALA A 30 9.95 6.63 -3.18
N LYS A 31 9.09 6.85 -2.17
CA LYS A 31 8.11 7.95 -2.13
C LYS A 31 8.09 8.72 -0.80
N TYR A 32 8.29 8.05 0.33
CA TYR A 32 8.14 8.64 1.65
C TYR A 32 9.49 8.79 2.36
N SER A 33 9.66 9.84 3.15
CA SER A 33 10.79 10.00 4.06
C SER A 33 10.70 9.04 5.25
N SER A 34 11.82 8.84 5.94
CA SER A 34 11.85 8.01 7.15
C SER A 34 10.98 8.59 8.27
N GLU A 35 10.94 9.92 8.37
CA GLU A 35 10.15 10.68 9.33
C GLU A 35 8.66 10.51 9.06
N GLU A 36 8.22 10.67 7.81
CA GLU A 36 6.82 10.44 7.42
C GLU A 36 6.38 9.01 7.74
N LEU A 37 7.20 8.02 7.43
CA LEU A 37 6.86 6.62 7.70
C LEU A 37 6.77 6.32 9.20
N LYS A 38 7.62 6.93 10.03
CA LYS A 38 7.53 6.84 11.50
C LYS A 38 6.24 7.49 12.02
N THR A 39 5.86 8.64 11.46
CA THR A 39 4.61 9.32 11.82
C THR A 39 3.41 8.46 11.44
N ILE A 40 3.35 7.95 10.21
CA ILE A 40 2.27 7.06 9.74
C ILE A 40 2.20 5.81 10.62
N GLN A 41 3.33 5.18 10.95
CA GLN A 41 3.35 4.01 11.84
C GLN A 41 2.71 4.29 13.20
N LYS A 42 2.95 5.49 13.76
CA LYS A 42 2.45 5.89 15.08
C LYS A 42 0.97 6.30 15.03
N GLU A 43 0.57 7.03 14.00
CA GLU A 43 -0.75 7.67 13.93
C GLU A 43 -1.80 6.80 13.22
N ASN A 44 -1.38 6.04 12.21
CA ASN A 44 -2.27 5.20 11.41
C ASN A 44 -1.55 3.91 10.91
N PRO A 45 -1.44 2.87 11.75
CA PRO A 45 -0.79 1.63 11.38
C PRO A 45 -1.47 0.89 10.22
N ASP A 46 -2.79 1.07 10.03
CA ASP A 46 -3.52 0.49 8.89
C ASP A 46 -3.14 1.16 7.57
N GLU A 47 -2.88 2.46 7.57
CA GLU A 47 -2.30 3.15 6.41
C GLU A 47 -0.90 2.59 6.10
N LEU A 48 -0.04 2.38 7.10
CA LEU A 48 1.27 1.77 6.86
C LEU A 48 1.14 0.36 6.25
N LYS A 49 0.18 -0.44 6.71
CA LYS A 49 -0.14 -1.75 6.16
C LYS A 49 -0.59 -1.66 4.70
N TYR A 50 -1.49 -0.73 4.40
CA TYR A 50 -1.94 -0.43 3.04
C TYR A 50 -0.77 -0.04 2.13
N LEU A 51 0.07 0.90 2.57
CA LEU A 51 1.23 1.37 1.80
C LEU A 51 2.22 0.24 1.53
N THR A 52 2.53 -0.56 2.55
CA THR A 52 3.42 -1.72 2.43
C THR A 52 2.86 -2.75 1.45
N TYR A 53 1.56 -3.02 1.51
CA TYR A 53 0.89 -3.93 0.59
C TYR A 53 0.97 -3.44 -0.87
N CYS A 54 0.83 -2.13 -1.07
CA CYS A 54 0.86 -1.53 -2.41
C CYS A 54 2.18 -1.76 -3.14
N ILE A 55 3.31 -1.89 -2.44
CA ILE A 55 4.64 -2.07 -3.05
C ILE A 55 4.62 -3.13 -4.16
N THR A 56 4.02 -4.31 -3.89
CA THR A 56 4.01 -5.43 -4.84
C THR A 56 2.62 -5.84 -5.31
N ASN A 57 1.55 -5.39 -4.64
CA ASN A 57 0.20 -5.88 -4.93
C ASN A 57 -0.72 -4.84 -5.58
N ALA A 58 -0.33 -3.55 -5.61
CA ALA A 58 -1.14 -2.50 -6.22
C ALA A 58 -1.19 -2.61 -7.74
N PHE A 59 -0.27 -3.34 -8.37
CA PHE A 59 -0.25 -3.52 -9.81
C PHE A 59 0.13 -4.95 -10.20
N TYR A 60 -0.11 -5.28 -11.47
CA TYR A 60 0.41 -6.49 -12.10
C TYR A 60 0.67 -6.24 -13.58
N LEU A 61 1.53 -7.07 -14.16
CA LEU A 61 1.90 -7.00 -15.57
C LEU A 61 1.07 -7.97 -16.41
N SER A 62 0.72 -7.52 -17.61
CA SER A 62 0.09 -8.34 -18.64
C SER A 62 0.64 -7.94 -20.02
N ASN A 63 0.21 -8.64 -21.07
CA ASN A 63 0.46 -8.25 -22.44
C ASN A 63 -0.82 -7.69 -23.07
N VAL A 64 -0.65 -6.77 -24.03
CA VAL A 64 -1.76 -6.20 -24.79
C VAL A 64 -1.45 -6.25 -26.28
N THR A 65 -2.47 -6.48 -27.11
CA THR A 65 -2.34 -6.47 -28.58
C THR A 65 -2.51 -5.06 -29.11
N GLN A 66 -1.91 -4.77 -30.28
CA GLN A 66 -2.06 -3.46 -30.92
C GLN A 66 -3.52 -3.18 -31.30
N GLU A 67 -4.25 -4.20 -31.72
CA GLU A 67 -5.69 -4.14 -32.00
C GLU A 67 -6.47 -3.60 -30.79
N LYS A 68 -6.30 -4.21 -29.60
CA LYS A 68 -6.98 -3.75 -28.38
C LYS A 68 -6.65 -2.30 -28.01
N ILE A 69 -5.42 -1.85 -28.28
CA ILE A 69 -5.00 -0.47 -28.06
C ILE A 69 -5.73 0.46 -29.01
N ASN A 70 -5.76 0.10 -30.30
CA ASN A 70 -6.40 0.89 -31.35
C ASN A 70 -7.92 0.98 -31.17
N ASP A 71 -8.54 -0.08 -30.66
CA ASP A 71 -9.98 -0.12 -30.37
C ASP A 71 -10.36 0.75 -29.17
N ASN A 72 -9.42 1.01 -28.25
CA ASN A 72 -9.68 1.73 -26.99
C ASN A 72 -8.56 2.75 -26.67
N PRO A 73 -8.31 3.76 -27.53
CA PRO A 73 -7.13 4.62 -27.42
C PRO A 73 -7.10 5.50 -26.17
N THR A 74 -8.26 5.79 -25.56
CA THR A 74 -8.36 6.60 -24.33
C THR A 74 -8.21 5.79 -23.04
N LEU A 75 -8.32 4.46 -23.12
CA LEU A 75 -8.22 3.58 -21.96
C LEU A 75 -6.76 3.44 -21.48
N PHE A 76 -5.84 3.40 -22.43
CA PHE A 76 -4.43 3.14 -22.17
C PHE A 76 -3.63 4.45 -22.15
N LYS A 77 -2.84 4.65 -21.09
CA LYS A 77 -1.88 5.75 -20.99
C LYS A 77 -0.47 5.20 -21.24
N GLU A 78 0.40 5.98 -21.86
CA GLU A 78 1.81 5.59 -21.97
C GLU A 78 2.59 5.98 -20.72
N ILE A 79 3.54 5.13 -20.32
CA ILE A 79 4.49 5.41 -19.25
C ILE A 79 5.91 5.06 -19.70
N LYS A 80 6.86 5.93 -19.37
CA LYS A 80 8.28 5.71 -19.62
C LYS A 80 8.95 5.14 -18.38
N ILE A 81 9.11 3.83 -18.34
CA ILE A 81 9.82 3.12 -17.27
C ILE A 81 10.57 1.92 -17.84
N ASP A 82 11.70 1.55 -17.22
CA ASP A 82 12.33 0.27 -17.49
C ASP A 82 11.47 -0.86 -16.92
N LYS A 83 11.15 -1.85 -17.74
CA LYS A 83 10.41 -3.04 -17.33
C LYS A 83 11.08 -3.77 -16.16
N ALA A 84 12.41 -3.76 -16.09
CA ALA A 84 13.16 -4.36 -14.99
C ALA A 84 12.92 -3.64 -13.64
N SER A 85 12.51 -2.38 -13.65
CA SER A 85 12.24 -1.57 -12.45
C SER A 85 10.81 -1.76 -11.90
N VAL A 86 9.94 -2.51 -12.58
CA VAL A 86 8.52 -2.66 -12.20
C VAL A 86 8.32 -3.68 -11.06
N SER A 87 9.10 -3.55 -9.98
CA SER A 87 9.03 -4.38 -8.76
C SER A 87 8.44 -3.62 -7.56
N ASN A 88 8.38 -2.29 -7.65
CA ASN A 88 7.89 -1.40 -6.62
C ASN A 88 6.89 -0.41 -7.23
N PHE A 89 5.65 -0.45 -6.75
CA PHE A 89 4.57 0.42 -7.24
C PHE A 89 4.96 1.90 -7.18
N TYR A 90 5.66 2.34 -6.14
CA TYR A 90 5.98 3.74 -5.93
C TYR A 90 6.95 4.32 -6.95
N GLU A 91 7.72 3.46 -7.62
CA GLU A 91 8.63 3.85 -8.71
C GLU A 91 7.87 4.20 -10.00
N LEU A 92 6.62 3.74 -10.13
CA LEU A 92 5.75 4.10 -11.26
C LEU A 92 5.38 5.60 -11.25
N LYS A 93 5.50 6.28 -10.10
CA LYS A 93 5.15 7.70 -9.93
C LYS A 93 3.71 8.02 -10.40
N VAL A 94 2.80 7.07 -10.23
CA VAL A 94 1.37 7.25 -10.48
C VAL A 94 0.58 7.18 -9.17
N GLU A 95 -0.55 7.85 -9.14
CA GLU A 95 -1.49 7.76 -8.02
C GLU A 95 -2.54 6.68 -8.28
N ILE A 96 -2.93 5.99 -7.22
CA ILE A 96 -4.00 4.98 -7.24
C ILE A 96 -5.33 5.71 -7.24
N MET A 97 -6.18 5.43 -8.23
CA MET A 97 -7.54 5.96 -8.27
C MET A 97 -8.48 5.20 -7.33
N GLU A 98 -9.44 5.91 -6.75
CA GLU A 98 -10.32 5.37 -5.71
C GLU A 98 -11.13 4.16 -6.17
N ASN A 99 -11.82 4.30 -7.31
CA ASN A 99 -12.86 3.37 -7.76
C ASN A 99 -12.58 2.69 -9.10
N ILE A 100 -11.52 3.09 -9.81
CA ILE A 100 -11.24 2.58 -11.16
C ILE A 100 -9.81 2.05 -11.28
N LYS A 101 -9.65 1.00 -12.09
CA LYS A 101 -8.34 0.50 -12.49
C LYS A 101 -7.71 1.46 -13.49
N GLN A 102 -6.39 1.54 -13.47
CA GLN A 102 -5.63 2.32 -14.44
C GLN A 102 -4.77 1.38 -15.29
N TYR A 103 -4.63 1.71 -16.56
CA TYR A 103 -3.98 0.88 -17.57
C TYR A 103 -2.85 1.69 -18.20
N PHE A 104 -1.61 1.24 -18.03
CA PHE A 104 -0.43 1.92 -18.55
C PHE A 104 0.38 1.01 -19.47
N ILE A 105 0.70 1.47 -20.67
CA ILE A 105 1.57 0.75 -21.61
C ILE A 105 3.00 1.27 -21.42
N ILE A 106 3.94 0.34 -21.23
CA ILE A 106 5.36 0.70 -21.20
C ILE A 106 5.80 1.06 -22.61
N GLN A 107 6.28 2.29 -22.80
CA GLN A 107 6.70 2.82 -24.10
C GLN A 107 7.68 1.89 -24.82
N GLY A 108 7.45 1.68 -26.12
CA GLY A 108 8.28 0.80 -26.96
C GLY A 108 8.06 -0.70 -26.71
N THR A 109 7.07 -1.08 -25.91
CA THR A 109 6.76 -2.49 -25.62
C THR A 109 5.27 -2.81 -25.80
N LYS A 110 4.92 -4.10 -25.72
CA LYS A 110 3.53 -4.59 -25.62
C LYS A 110 3.13 -4.97 -24.19
N THR A 111 3.89 -4.49 -23.20
CA THR A 111 3.65 -4.78 -21.78
C THR A 111 2.71 -3.73 -21.18
N LEU A 112 1.66 -4.23 -20.55
CA LEU A 112 0.62 -3.48 -19.87
C LEU A 112 0.81 -3.59 -18.35
N ILE A 113 0.89 -2.45 -17.67
CA ILE A 113 0.80 -2.33 -16.22
C ILE A 113 -0.66 -2.04 -15.86
N ILE A 114 -1.25 -2.90 -15.06
CA ILE A 114 -2.61 -2.74 -14.56
C ILE A 114 -2.53 -2.38 -13.09
N VAL A 115 -2.92 -1.16 -12.75
CA VAL A 115 -2.98 -0.68 -11.36
C VAL A 115 -4.40 -0.89 -10.85
N LYS A 116 -4.52 -1.58 -9.71
CA LYS A 116 -5.79 -1.82 -9.01
C LYS A 116 -6.33 -0.51 -8.43
N SER A 117 -7.64 -0.41 -8.25
CA SER A 117 -8.23 0.72 -7.54
C SER A 117 -7.98 0.61 -6.04
N LYS A 118 -8.01 1.74 -5.32
CA LYS A 118 -7.88 1.75 -3.86
C LYS A 118 -8.92 0.85 -3.21
N LYS A 119 -10.18 0.94 -3.65
CA LYS A 119 -11.28 0.08 -3.18
C LYS A 119 -10.95 -1.41 -3.30
N GLN A 120 -10.36 -1.84 -4.43
CA GLN A 120 -9.99 -3.23 -4.61
C GLN A 120 -8.88 -3.63 -3.62
N ILE A 121 -7.85 -2.82 -3.44
CA ILE A 121 -6.73 -3.11 -2.54
C ILE A 121 -7.20 -3.17 -1.08
N LEU A 122 -8.05 -2.22 -0.65
CA LEU A 122 -8.65 -2.24 0.70
C LEU A 122 -9.48 -3.50 0.92
N THR A 123 -10.29 -3.90 -0.07
CA THR A 123 -11.04 -5.17 -0.03
C THR A 123 -10.11 -6.38 0.14
N GLU A 124 -8.99 -6.42 -0.59
CA GLU A 124 -7.99 -7.50 -0.48
C GLU A 124 -7.31 -7.53 0.91
N LEU A 125 -7.20 -6.39 1.57
CA LEU A 125 -6.62 -6.23 2.91
C LEU A 125 -7.61 -6.43 4.06
N ASN A 126 -8.91 -6.55 3.75
CA ASN A 126 -10.02 -6.51 4.70
C ASN A 126 -9.99 -5.25 5.59
N LEU A 127 -9.73 -4.10 4.96
CA LEU A 127 -9.75 -2.76 5.56
C LEU A 127 -10.91 -1.93 5.02
#